data_AF-A0A0E3QQZ6-F1
#
_entry.id   AF-A0A0E3QQZ6-F1
#
_cell.length_a   1.000
_cell.length_b   1.000
_cell.length_c   1.000
_cell.angle_alpha   90.00
_cell.angle_beta   90.00
_cell.angle_gamma   90.00
#
_symmetry.space_group_name_H-M   'P 1'
#
loop_
_entity.id
_entity.type
_entity.pdbx_description
1 polymer ?
#
loop_
_entity_poly.entity_id
_entity_poly.type
_entity_poly.pdbx_seq_one_letter_code
_entity_poly.pdbx_strand_id
1 'polypeptide(L)'
;MPTMSIISCKIMQDEIIWILENDPSIDEILVVDNENIREFVEKLDKINLHYKVLSLEDISSLPKIKSECKKYTVLIHLMELGLHRSPKELKIKVLGVTQLAPSILFFPNFQIFELI
;
A
#
# COMPACT_ATOMS: atom_id res chain seq x y z
N MET A 1 -17.14 -0.70 2.00
CA MET A 1 -15.98 -0.48 2.90
C MET A 1 -15.02 0.45 2.18
N PRO A 2 -14.55 1.51 2.83
CA PRO A 2 -13.51 2.36 2.27
C PRO A 2 -12.22 1.57 2.08
N THR A 3 -11.59 1.74 0.93
CA THR A 3 -10.27 1.16 0.63
C THR A 3 -9.28 2.31 0.53
N MET A 4 -8.17 2.19 1.27
CA MET A 4 -7.05 3.11 1.26
C MET A 4 -5.83 2.38 0.74
N SER A 5 -5.06 2.98 -0.16
CA SER A 5 -3.81 2.41 -0.64
C SER A 5 -2.59 3.02 0.05
N ILE A 6 -1.60 2.20 0.38
CA ILE A 6 -0.25 2.61 0.77
C ILE A 6 0.68 2.23 -0.38
N ILE A 7 1.29 3.23 -1.00
CA ILE A 7 2.31 3.03 -2.03
C ILE A 7 3.66 3.41 -1.43
N SER A 8 4.58 2.44 -1.38
CA SER A 8 5.84 2.57 -0.63
C SER A 8 6.96 1.75 -1.28
N CYS A 9 8.16 1.77 -0.68
CA CYS A 9 9.31 0.94 -1.07
C CYS A 9 9.72 -0.05 0.02
N LYS A 10 10.63 -0.97 -0.33
CA LYS A 10 11.14 -2.01 0.58
C LYS A 10 11.71 -1.46 1.89
N ILE A 11 12.33 -0.28 1.86
CA ILE A 11 12.98 0.30 3.06
C ILE A 11 11.94 0.60 4.15
N MET A 12 10.69 0.86 3.78
CA MET A 12 9.63 1.27 4.72
C MET A 12 8.68 0.14 5.11
N GLN A 13 9.07 -1.11 4.84
CA GLN A 13 8.27 -2.26 5.20
C GLN A 13 8.01 -2.36 6.70
N ASP A 14 8.99 -2.01 7.54
CA ASP A 14 8.88 -2.12 9.01
C ASP A 14 7.91 -1.07 9.58
N GLU A 15 7.94 0.15 9.05
CA GLU A 15 6.97 1.18 9.43
C GLU A 15 5.55 0.84 8.97
N ILE A 16 5.40 0.22 7.79
CA ILE A 16 4.08 -0.27 7.34
C ILE A 16 3.57 -1.34 8.29
N ILE A 17 4.39 -2.34 8.63
CA ILE A 17 4.03 -3.39 9.59
C ILE A 17 3.56 -2.78 10.90
N TRP A 18 4.32 -1.81 11.43
CA TRP A 18 3.95 -1.12 12.66
C TRP A 18 2.56 -0.47 12.57
N ILE A 19 2.23 0.19 11.45
CA ILE A 19 0.89 0.77 11.23
C ILE A 19 -0.18 -0.32 11.23
N LEU A 20 0.06 -1.44 10.53
CA LEU A 20 -0.89 -2.55 10.43
C LEU A 20 -1.18 -3.21 11.78
N GLU A 21 -0.17 -3.32 12.65
CA GLU A 21 -0.32 -3.89 13.99
C GLU A 21 -1.01 -2.94 14.97
N ASN A 22 -0.84 -1.62 14.80
CA ASN A 22 -1.27 -0.63 15.79
C ASN A 22 -2.56 0.11 15.42
N ASP A 23 -3.06 0.01 14.19
CA ASP A 23 -4.35 0.60 13.81
C ASP A 23 -5.50 -0.43 13.84
N PRO A 24 -6.34 -0.44 14.90
CA PRO A 24 -7.46 -1.36 15.03
C PRO A 24 -8.62 -1.09 14.04
N SER A 25 -8.55 0.02 13.29
CA SER A 25 -9.54 0.38 12.28
C SER A 25 -9.34 -0.38 10.97
N ILE A 26 -8.19 -1.04 10.80
CA ILE A 26 -7.88 -1.88 9.65
C ILE A 26 -8.62 -3.22 9.80
N ASP A 27 -9.51 -3.51 8.86
CA ASP A 27 -10.28 -4.77 8.85
C ASP A 27 -9.65 -5.82 7.93
N GLU A 28 -9.01 -5.38 6.85
CA GLU A 28 -8.48 -6.25 5.82
C GLU A 28 -7.20 -5.66 5.21
N ILE A 29 -6.20 -6.52 5.01
CA ILE A 29 -4.91 -6.19 4.41
C ILE A 29 -4.82 -6.88 3.05
N LEU A 30 -4.66 -6.09 2.00
CA LEU A 30 -4.45 -6.53 0.63
C LEU A 30 -3.03 -6.15 0.21
N VAL A 31 -2.27 -7.09 -0.34
CA VAL A 31 -0.91 -6.89 -0.81
C VAL A 31 -0.88 -7.09 -2.31
N VAL A 32 -0.36 -6.12 -3.05
CA VAL A 32 -0.25 -6.20 -4.51
C VAL A 32 0.90 -7.12 -4.88
N ASP A 33 0.60 -8.20 -5.62
CA ASP A 33 1.60 -9.14 -6.09
C ASP A 33 2.60 -8.46 -7.03
N ASN A 34 3.89 -8.59 -6.69
CA ASN A 34 5.01 -8.14 -7.50
C ASN A 34 6.33 -8.74 -7.00
N GLU A 35 7.42 -8.49 -7.73
CA GLU A 35 8.77 -8.99 -7.38
C GLU A 35 9.35 -8.50 -6.04
N ASN A 36 8.69 -7.55 -5.38
CA ASN A 36 9.17 -6.87 -4.17
C ASN A 36 8.47 -7.30 -2.87
N ILE A 37 7.42 -8.14 -2.93
CA ILE A 37 6.63 -8.47 -1.74
C ILE A 37 7.14 -9.62 -0.88
N ARG A 38 8.07 -10.44 -1.39
CA ARG A 38 8.50 -11.67 -0.70
C ARG A 38 8.93 -11.43 0.75
N GLU A 39 9.87 -10.51 0.95
CA GLU A 39 10.37 -10.17 2.30
C GLU A 39 9.26 -9.60 3.20
N PHE A 40 8.36 -8.79 2.62
CA PHE A 40 7.26 -8.18 3.35
C PHE A 40 6.25 -9.22 3.83
N VAL A 41 5.87 -10.15 2.97
CA VAL A 41 5.00 -11.27 3.29
C VAL A 41 5.61 -12.15 4.39
N GLU A 42 6.91 -12.49 4.27
CA GLU A 42 7.62 -13.24 5.30
C GLU A 42 7.60 -12.54 6.67
N LYS A 43 7.57 -11.20 6.69
CA LYS A 43 7.42 -10.43 7.94
C LYS A 43 5.98 -10.45 8.47
N LEU A 44 4.97 -10.32 7.61
CA LEU A 44 3.55 -10.43 7.99
C LEU A 44 3.22 -11.81 8.58
N ASP A 45 3.76 -12.87 7.99
CA ASP A 45 3.59 -14.24 8.48
C ASP A 45 4.19 -14.43 9.89
N LYS A 46 5.38 -13.85 10.15
CA LYS A 46 6.05 -13.94 11.47
C LYS A 46 5.24 -13.32 12.59
N ILE A 47 4.43 -12.30 12.30
CA ILE A 47 3.57 -11.60 13.27
C ILE A 47 2.12 -12.09 13.23
N ASN A 48 1.81 -13.13 12.44
CA ASN A 48 0.48 -13.71 12.26
C ASN A 48 -0.59 -12.70 11.84
N LEU A 49 -0.23 -11.71 11.01
CA LEU A 49 -1.22 -10.83 10.39
C LEU A 49 -1.88 -11.53 9.21
N HIS A 50 -3.21 -11.46 9.14
CA HIS A 50 -3.96 -11.98 8.00
C HIS A 50 -3.95 -10.99 6.84
N TYR A 51 -3.49 -11.43 5.67
CA TYR A 51 -3.48 -10.64 4.46
C TYR A 51 -3.90 -11.48 3.24
N LYS A 52 -4.28 -10.81 2.15
CA LYS A 52 -4.52 -11.43 0.84
C LYS A 52 -3.58 -10.84 -0.18
N VAL A 53 -3.06 -11.67 -1.07
CA VAL A 53 -2.26 -11.22 -2.21
C VAL A 53 -3.16 -11.11 -3.43
N LEU A 54 -3.12 -9.97 -4.12
CA LEU A 54 -3.93 -9.69 -5.31
C LEU A 54 -3.05 -9.21 -6.46
N SER A 55 -3.38 -9.59 -7.69
CA SER A 55 -2.73 -9.02 -8.87
C SER A 55 -3.21 -7.59 -9.12
N LEU A 56 -2.44 -6.81 -9.87
CA LEU A 56 -2.81 -5.43 -10.20
C LEU A 56 -4.11 -5.34 -11.00
N GLU A 57 -4.43 -6.38 -11.77
CA GLU A 57 -5.67 -6.51 -12.55
C GLU A 57 -6.89 -6.69 -11.62
N ASP A 58 -6.76 -7.50 -10.57
CA ASP A 58 -7.82 -7.75 -9.60
C ASP A 58 -8.19 -6.50 -8.79
N ILE A 59 -7.22 -5.61 -8.55
CA ILE A 59 -7.43 -4.34 -7.82
C ILE A 59 -8.41 -3.44 -8.56
N SER A 60 -8.34 -3.40 -9.90
CA SER A 60 -9.21 -2.55 -10.73
C SER A 60 -10.69 -2.94 -10.61
N SER A 61 -10.96 -4.16 -10.16
CA SER A 61 -12.30 -4.70 -9.93
C SER A 61 -12.82 -4.46 -8.50
N LEU A 62 -12.00 -3.91 -7.60
CA LEU A 62 -12.40 -3.67 -6.22
C LEU A 62 -13.57 -2.68 -6.18
N PRO A 63 -14.62 -2.97 -5.38
CA PRO A 63 -15.81 -2.13 -5.34
C PRO A 63 -15.46 -0.73 -4.82
N LYS A 64 -15.72 0.29 -5.66
CA LYS A 64 -15.56 1.69 -5.27
C LYS A 64 -16.41 2.00 -4.03
N ILE A 65 -15.80 2.75 -3.12
CA ILE A 65 -16.25 3.08 -1.77
C ILE A 65 -17.76 3.31 -1.73
N LYS A 66 -18.47 2.44 -1.01
CA LYS A 66 -19.83 2.70 -0.51
C LYS A 66 -19.76 2.89 1.01
N SER A 67 -20.26 4.04 1.43
CA SER A 67 -20.73 4.44 2.78
C SER A 67 -19.71 4.56 3.93
N GLU A 68 -20.15 5.36 4.92
CA GLU A 68 -19.62 5.57 6.28
C GLU A 68 -19.35 4.22 6.99
N CYS A 69 -18.15 3.69 6.83
CA CYS A 69 -17.70 2.51 7.56
C CYS A 69 -16.57 2.95 8.48
N LYS A 70 -16.67 2.63 9.77
CA LYS A 70 -15.62 2.94 10.76
C LYS A 70 -14.33 2.16 10.53
N LYS A 71 -14.41 1.06 9.78
CA LYS A 71 -13.27 0.23 9.42
C LYS A 71 -12.96 0.33 7.93
N TYR A 72 -11.69 0.13 7.59
CA TYR A 72 -11.21 0.26 6.23
C TYR A 72 -10.30 -0.89 5.81
N THR A 73 -10.20 -1.11 4.50
CA THR A 73 -9.29 -2.07 3.87
C THR A 73 -8.04 -1.33 3.42
N VAL A 74 -6.87 -1.88 3.71
CA VAL A 74 -5.57 -1.32 3.29
C VAL A 74 -5.02 -2.11 2.12
N LEU A 75 -4.70 -1.43 1.03
CA LEU A 75 -4.04 -1.99 -0.14
C LEU A 75 -2.58 -1.54 -0.19
N ILE A 76 -1.64 -2.48 -0.12
CA ILE A 76 -0.20 -2.20 0.00
C ILE A 76 0.48 -2.53 -1.32
N HIS A 77 1.05 -1.51 -1.96
CA HIS A 77 1.87 -1.67 -3.16
C HIS A 77 3.31 -1.27 -2.85
N LEU A 78 4.17 -2.29 -2.70
CA LEU A 78 5.61 -2.09 -2.55
C LEU A 78 6.28 -2.02 -3.92
N MET A 79 6.75 -0.84 -4.28
CA MET A 79 7.45 -0.59 -5.53
C MET A 79 8.96 -0.64 -5.34
N GLU A 80 9.68 -1.16 -6.33
CA GLU A 80 11.11 -0.93 -6.41
C GLU A 80 11.36 0.54 -6.80
N LEU A 81 11.74 1.33 -5.78
CA LEU A 81 12.12 2.72 -5.93
C LEU A 81 13.52 2.88 -5.36
N GLY A 82 14.50 2.88 -6.26
CA GLY A 82 15.87 3.20 -5.94
C GLY A 82 16.04 4.70 -5.68
N LEU A 83 16.87 5.03 -4.69
CA LEU A 83 17.25 6.38 -4.28
C LEU A 83 17.86 7.24 -5.43
N HIS A 84 18.17 6.62 -6.58
CA HIS A 84 18.78 7.25 -7.75
C HIS A 84 17.76 7.73 -8.81
N ARG A 85 16.46 7.47 -8.64
CA ARG A 85 15.45 7.95 -9.60
C ARG A 85 15.06 9.39 -9.30
N SER A 86 14.90 10.18 -10.36
CA SER A 86 14.51 11.58 -10.21
C SER A 86 13.05 11.68 -9.70
N PRO A 87 12.70 12.72 -8.92
CA PRO A 87 11.33 12.96 -8.45
C PRO A 87 10.27 12.96 -9.57
N LYS A 88 10.65 13.34 -10.79
CA LYS A 88 9.77 13.35 -11.96
C LYS A 88 9.40 11.93 -12.41
N GLU A 89 10.36 11.01 -12.43
CA GLU A 89 10.12 9.60 -12.78
C GLU A 89 9.29 8.88 -11.72
N LEU A 90 9.60 9.14 -10.45
CA LEU A 90 8.81 8.68 -9.31
C LEU A 90 7.34 9.12 -9.43
N LYS A 91 7.11 10.41 -9.72
CA LYS A 91 5.77 10.95 -9.89
C LYS A 91 4.99 10.23 -11.00
N ILE A 92 5.59 9.99 -12.16
CA ILE A 92 4.93 9.26 -13.26
C ILE A 92 4.59 7.82 -12.86
N LYS A 93 5.54 7.12 -12.23
CA LYS A 93 5.35 5.72 -11.81
C LYS A 93 4.24 5.60 -10.75
N VAL A 94 4.21 6.53 -9.81
CA VAL A 94 3.19 6.62 -8.76
C VAL A 94 1.82 6.97 -9.33
N LEU A 95 1.73 7.97 -10.22
CA LEU A 95 0.46 8.41 -10.81
C LEU A 95 -0.27 7.30 -11.57
N GLY A 96 0.47 6.36 -12.17
CA GLY A 96 -0.15 5.19 -12.82
C GLY A 96 -0.87 4.25 -11.85
N VAL A 97 -0.48 4.25 -10.57
CA VAL A 97 -1.04 3.40 -9.52
C VAL A 97 -2.14 4.12 -8.74
N THR A 98 -2.00 5.43 -8.50
CA THR A 98 -2.96 6.22 -7.71
C THR A 98 -4.33 6.40 -8.38
N GLN A 99 -4.48 6.04 -9.66
CA GLN A 99 -5.79 6.05 -10.33
C GLN A 99 -6.75 4.96 -9.82
N LEU A 100 -6.25 3.99 -9.05
CA LEU A 100 -7.01 2.83 -8.61
C LEU A 100 -7.76 3.06 -7.28
N ALA A 101 -7.21 3.88 -6.36
CA ALA A 101 -7.79 4.20 -5.05
C ALA A 101 -7.12 5.45 -4.44
N PRO A 102 -7.78 6.16 -3.50
CA PRO A 102 -7.12 7.21 -2.70
C PRO A 102 -5.91 6.62 -1.98
N SER A 103 -4.73 7.19 -2.27
CA SER A 103 -3.43 6.60 -1.95
C SER A 103 -2.60 7.50 -1.05
N ILE A 104 -2.03 6.94 0.01
CA ILE A 104 -0.98 7.54 0.82
C ILE A 104 0.37 7.12 0.24
N LEU A 105 1.21 8.11 -0.07
CA LEU A 105 2.60 7.90 -0.45
C LEU A 105 3.50 7.92 0.76
N PHE A 106 4.19 6.80 0.99
CA PHE A 106 5.05 6.62 2.15
C PHE A 106 6.47 6.34 1.61
N PHE A 107 7.34 7.35 1.58
CA PHE A 107 8.75 7.24 1.14
C PHE A 107 9.72 7.94 2.09
N PRO A 108 10.99 7.48 2.22
CA PRO A 108 11.90 7.99 3.25
C PRO A 108 12.31 9.45 3.03
N ASN A 109 12.23 9.92 1.77
CA ASN A 109 12.63 11.26 1.34
C ASN A 109 11.47 12.10 0.79
N PHE A 110 10.24 11.60 0.79
CA PHE A 110 9.07 12.40 0.41
C PHE A 110 8.20 12.59 1.64
N GLN A 111 7.96 13.85 1.98
CA GLN A 111 6.88 14.22 2.88
C GLN A 111 5.60 13.52 2.41
N ILE A 112 4.86 12.96 3.36
CA ILE A 112 3.55 12.33 3.15
C ILE A 112 2.70 13.27 2.28
N PHE A 113 2.51 12.92 1.01
CA PHE A 113 1.57 13.63 0.14
C PHE A 113 0.26 12.86 0.19
N GLU A 114 -0.73 13.40 0.92
CA GLU A 114 -2.13 13.09 0.64
C GLU A 114 -2.45 13.67 -0.74
N LEU A 115 -2.51 12.81 -1.76
CA LEU A 115 -3.12 13.16 -3.02
C LEU A 115 -4.63 12.94 -2.87
N ILE A 116 -5.31 14.03 -2.52
CA ILE A 116 -6.76 14.17 -2.44
C ILE A 116 -7.40 13.89 -3.81
#